data_AF-A0A846C870-F1
#
_entry.id   AF-A0A846C870-F1
#
_cell.length_a   1.000
_cell.length_b   1.000
_cell.length_c   1.000
_cell.angle_alpha   90.00
_cell.angle_beta   90.00
_cell.angle_gamma   90.00
#
_symmetry.space_group_name_H-M   'P 1'
#
loop_
_entity.id
_entity.type
_entity.pdbx_description
1 polymer ?
#
loop_
_entity_poly.entity_id
_entity_poly.type
_entity_poly.pdbx_seq_one_letter_code
_entity_poly.pdbx_strand_id
1 'polypeptide(L)'
;MKATNIRSYSSIAARTLTIVGVVMILSSILDFIVLSIPFNIGNRTWQINLATQIVDRGIIPMVGMALLFTGYWVSSNSGLQDTSKPSILDLRFWALLLASLLGLVYLLLFPVHLNNTSQARAEAIERIDRQASQAETQLEARIGSSDFKNQIQQRRSQLKNQITNLLADETRLNAALENEQLPSQVKTLLEQSKDNPQAIDQFLNRQAEQLPDQLLTRIRSRKQELEEQANRNSFKSSLRTGLSSLLLAVGYILIGWTGLKNLDKIKKFGNY
;
A
#
# COMPACT_ATOMS: atom_id res chain seq x y z
N MET A 1 4.69 54.21 -24.39
CA MET A 1 4.13 52.94 -24.90
C MET A 1 4.49 51.67 -24.08
N LYS A 2 5.40 51.69 -23.09
CA LYS A 2 5.71 50.49 -22.26
C LYS A 2 4.61 50.13 -21.23
N ALA A 3 3.92 51.11 -20.65
CA ALA A 3 2.98 50.89 -19.55
C ALA A 3 1.67 50.17 -19.96
N THR A 4 1.17 50.38 -21.18
CA THR A 4 -0.06 49.76 -21.70
C THR A 4 0.11 48.26 -22.00
N ASN A 5 1.29 47.86 -22.49
CA ASN A 5 1.60 46.46 -22.73
C ASN A 5 1.67 45.65 -21.43
N ILE A 6 2.31 46.18 -20.38
CA ILE A 6 2.47 45.51 -19.08
C ILE A 6 1.10 45.25 -18.42
N ARG A 7 0.16 46.20 -18.50
CA ARG A 7 -1.21 46.04 -17.99
C ARG A 7 -2.00 44.96 -18.73
N SER A 8 -1.82 44.85 -20.05
CA SER A 8 -2.53 43.86 -20.88
C SER A 8 -2.05 42.43 -20.59
N TYR A 9 -0.74 42.21 -20.49
CA TYR A 9 -0.19 40.90 -20.11
C TYR A 9 -0.58 40.49 -18.69
N SER A 10 -0.61 41.43 -17.74
CA SER A 10 -1.05 41.18 -16.36
C SER A 10 -2.53 40.80 -16.27
N SER A 11 -3.40 41.41 -17.08
CA SER A 11 -4.83 41.08 -17.16
C SER A 11 -5.07 39.66 -17.68
N ILE A 12 -4.37 39.27 -18.75
CA ILE A 12 -4.47 37.92 -19.33
C ILE A 12 -3.93 36.88 -18.34
N ALA A 13 -2.77 37.13 -17.73
CA ALA A 13 -2.20 36.24 -16.72
C ALA A 13 -3.13 36.03 -15.52
N ALA A 14 -3.72 37.12 -14.99
CA ALA A 14 -4.68 37.05 -13.89
C ALA A 14 -5.91 36.20 -14.25
N ARG A 15 -6.52 36.44 -15.42
CA ARG A 15 -7.69 35.68 -15.89
C ARG A 15 -7.36 34.20 -16.09
N THR A 16 -6.22 33.89 -16.70
CA THR A 16 -5.80 32.51 -16.92
C THR A 16 -5.58 31.79 -15.59
N LEU A 17 -4.87 32.41 -14.63
CA LEU A 17 -4.66 31.84 -13.30
C LEU A 17 -5.98 31.56 -12.57
N THR A 18 -6.92 32.51 -12.59
CA THR A 18 -8.24 32.33 -11.98
C THR A 18 -9.03 31.20 -12.66
N ILE A 19 -9.11 31.17 -13.99
CA ILE A 19 -9.86 30.15 -14.73
C ILE A 19 -9.27 28.76 -14.49
N VAL A 20 -7.95 28.61 -14.61
CA VAL A 20 -7.27 27.32 -14.37
C VAL A 20 -7.48 26.89 -12.93
N GLY A 21 -7.36 27.80 -11.95
CA GLY A 21 -7.61 27.50 -10.55
C GLY A 21 -9.02 26.98 -10.29
N VAL A 22 -10.04 27.62 -10.87
CA VAL A 22 -11.44 27.20 -10.77
C VAL A 22 -11.66 25.82 -11.40
N VAL A 23 -11.14 25.61 -12.61
CA VAL A 23 -11.27 24.32 -13.31
C VAL A 23 -10.63 23.20 -12.50
N MET A 24 -9.44 23.42 -11.91
CA MET A 24 -8.80 22.42 -11.06
C MET A 24 -9.62 22.08 -9.81
N ILE A 25 -10.19 23.08 -9.14
CA ILE A 25 -11.05 22.88 -7.97
C ILE A 25 -12.29 22.07 -8.37
N LEU A 26 -13.02 22.49 -9.40
CA LEU A 26 -14.25 21.80 -9.84
C LEU A 26 -13.97 20.38 -10.32
N SER A 27 -12.92 20.17 -11.10
CA SER A 27 -12.49 18.84 -11.55
C SER A 27 -12.15 17.93 -10.37
N SER A 28 -11.46 18.45 -9.34
CA SER A 28 -11.15 17.66 -8.15
C SER A 28 -12.39 17.29 -7.33
N ILE A 29 -13.38 18.17 -7.22
CA ILE A 29 -14.65 17.89 -6.54
C ILE A 29 -15.42 16.81 -7.30
N LEU A 30 -15.51 16.94 -8.64
CA LEU A 30 -16.16 15.94 -9.47
C LEU A 30 -15.47 14.58 -9.32
N ASP A 31 -14.14 14.56 -9.32
CA ASP A 31 -13.37 13.35 -9.12
C ASP A 31 -13.66 12.70 -7.76
N PHE A 32 -13.74 13.48 -6.68
CA PHE A 32 -14.13 12.96 -5.36
C PHE A 32 -15.56 12.39 -5.32
N ILE A 33 -16.50 12.99 -6.06
CA ILE A 33 -17.87 12.47 -6.20
C ILE A 33 -17.86 11.13 -6.93
N VAL A 34 -17.12 11.04 -8.04
CA VAL A 34 -17.00 9.80 -8.83
C VAL A 34 -16.35 8.69 -8.01
N LEU A 35 -15.29 9.00 -7.26
CA LEU A 35 -14.61 8.05 -6.37
C LEU A 35 -15.51 7.51 -5.25
N SER A 36 -16.53 8.28 -4.86
CA SER A 36 -17.50 7.87 -3.83
C SER A 36 -18.50 6.81 -4.33
N ILE A 37 -18.46 6.43 -5.62
CA ILE A 37 -19.35 5.43 -6.23
C ILE A 37 -18.58 4.11 -6.41
N PRO A 38 -19.10 2.96 -5.95
CA PRO A 38 -20.37 2.76 -5.24
C PRO A 38 -20.28 3.20 -3.77
N PHE A 39 -21.28 3.93 -3.28
CA PHE A 39 -21.28 4.44 -1.91
C PHE A 39 -21.52 3.31 -0.91
N ASN A 40 -20.47 2.87 -0.21
CA ASN A 40 -20.55 1.73 0.71
C ASN A 40 -19.80 1.99 2.02
N ILE A 41 -20.37 2.83 2.88
CA ILE A 41 -19.82 3.12 4.21
C ILE A 41 -19.79 1.85 5.08
N GLY A 42 -20.57 0.81 4.82
CA GLY A 42 -20.51 -0.44 5.58
C GLY A 42 -19.25 -1.27 5.33
N ASN A 43 -18.56 -1.05 4.20
CA ASN A 43 -17.41 -1.85 3.80
C ASN A 43 -16.09 -1.15 4.17
N ARG A 44 -15.34 -1.76 5.10
CA ARG A 44 -14.03 -1.25 5.56
C ARG A 44 -13.02 -1.10 4.42
N THR A 45 -12.96 -2.05 3.49
CA THR A 45 -12.07 -1.99 2.33
C THR A 45 -12.42 -0.80 1.44
N TRP A 46 -13.71 -0.53 1.23
CA TRP A 46 -14.15 0.67 0.52
C TRP A 46 -13.72 1.94 1.25
N GLN A 47 -13.93 2.03 2.57
CA GLN A 47 -13.52 3.20 3.36
C GLN A 47 -12.00 3.44 3.28
N ILE A 48 -11.18 2.39 3.39
CA ILE A 48 -9.72 2.47 3.28
C ILE A 48 -9.33 2.99 1.89
N ASN A 49 -9.88 2.40 0.83
CA ASN A 49 -9.56 2.77 -0.55
C ASN A 49 -10.02 4.19 -0.89
N LEU A 50 -11.20 4.60 -0.43
CA LEU A 50 -11.71 5.95 -0.63
C LEU A 50 -10.81 6.97 0.10
N ALA A 51 -10.49 6.72 1.37
CA ALA A 51 -9.62 7.58 2.16
C ALA A 51 -8.25 7.75 1.50
N THR A 52 -7.63 6.66 1.06
CA THR A 52 -6.34 6.71 0.36
C THR A 52 -6.41 7.53 -0.94
N GLN A 53 -7.43 7.32 -1.77
CA GLN A 53 -7.57 8.03 -3.04
C GLN A 53 -7.86 9.53 -2.86
N ILE A 54 -8.74 9.89 -1.92
CA ILE A 54 -9.02 11.29 -1.59
C ILE A 54 -7.76 11.99 -1.07
N VAL A 55 -6.99 11.32 -0.21
CA VAL A 55 -5.72 11.86 0.31
C VAL A 55 -4.66 12.01 -0.78
N ASP A 56 -4.46 10.99 -1.63
CA ASP A 56 -3.48 11.03 -2.72
C ASP A 56 -3.77 12.16 -3.72
N ARG A 57 -5.06 12.50 -3.95
CA ARG A 57 -5.49 13.56 -4.87
C ARG A 57 -5.78 14.90 -4.18
N GLY A 58 -5.62 14.97 -2.87
CA GLY A 58 -5.98 16.12 -2.06
C GLY A 58 -5.15 17.39 -2.29
N ILE A 59 -4.00 17.26 -2.97
CA ILE A 59 -3.16 18.38 -3.38
C ILE A 59 -3.78 19.17 -4.54
N ILE A 60 -4.54 18.52 -5.43
CA ILE A 60 -5.08 19.15 -6.66
C ILE A 60 -5.98 20.36 -6.34
N PRO A 61 -6.99 20.27 -5.46
CA PRO A 61 -7.79 21.44 -5.09
C PRO A 61 -6.95 22.54 -4.43
N MET A 62 -5.94 22.17 -3.65
CA MET A 62 -5.05 23.13 -2.97
C MET A 62 -4.26 23.97 -3.96
N VAL A 63 -3.68 23.33 -5.00
CA VAL A 63 -2.99 24.03 -6.09
C VAL A 63 -3.98 24.92 -6.85
N GLY A 64 -5.19 24.43 -7.12
CA GLY A 64 -6.24 25.22 -7.75
C GLY A 64 -6.58 26.49 -6.96
N MET A 65 -6.67 26.40 -5.63
CA MET A 65 -6.88 27.57 -4.77
C MET A 65 -5.68 28.54 -4.77
N ALA A 66 -4.45 28.03 -4.77
CA ALA A 66 -3.26 28.87 -4.86
C ALA A 66 -3.23 29.68 -6.17
N LEU A 67 -3.56 29.04 -7.31
CA LEU A 67 -3.66 29.72 -8.60
C LEU A 67 -4.80 30.76 -8.60
N LEU A 68 -5.97 30.39 -8.05
CA LEU A 68 -7.10 31.29 -7.91
C LEU A 68 -6.72 32.54 -7.12
N PHE A 69 -6.15 32.39 -5.92
CA PHE A 69 -5.76 33.52 -5.08
C PHE A 69 -4.66 34.37 -5.72
N THR A 70 -3.71 33.74 -6.41
CA THR A 70 -2.66 34.45 -7.16
C THR A 70 -3.26 35.27 -8.30
N GLY A 71 -4.22 34.73 -9.05
CA GLY A 71 -4.93 35.48 -10.09
C GLY A 71 -5.64 36.72 -9.55
N TYR A 72 -6.33 36.58 -8.42
CA TYR A 72 -6.96 37.72 -7.73
C TYR A 72 -5.94 38.75 -7.24
N TRP A 73 -4.79 38.29 -6.71
CA TRP A 73 -3.72 39.19 -6.27
C TRP A 73 -3.13 39.99 -7.43
N VAL A 74 -2.82 39.34 -8.56
CA VAL A 74 -2.32 40.00 -9.79
C VAL A 74 -3.33 41.00 -10.32
N SER A 75 -4.63 40.65 -10.35
CA SER A 75 -5.69 41.56 -10.77
C SER A 75 -5.84 42.79 -9.86
N SER A 76 -5.64 42.61 -8.55
CA SER A 76 -5.74 43.71 -7.58
C SER A 76 -4.55 44.67 -7.71
N ASN A 77 -3.33 44.13 -7.90
CA ASN A 77 -2.10 44.91 -7.99
C ASN A 77 -1.90 45.63 -9.34
N SER A 78 -2.68 45.27 -10.36
CA SER A 78 -2.65 45.88 -11.70
C SER A 78 -3.67 47.01 -11.88
N GLY A 79 -4.44 47.35 -10.83
CA GLY A 79 -5.46 48.40 -10.86
C GLY A 79 -6.69 48.05 -11.69
N LEU A 80 -6.94 46.76 -11.94
CA LEU A 80 -8.03 46.24 -12.78
C LEU A 80 -9.31 45.90 -11.98
N GLN A 81 -9.41 46.32 -10.72
CA GLN A 81 -10.46 45.86 -9.81
C GLN A 81 -11.67 46.80 -9.80
N ASP A 82 -12.81 46.32 -10.30
CA ASP A 82 -14.13 46.93 -10.05
C ASP A 82 -14.50 46.71 -8.57
N THR A 83 -14.45 47.80 -7.80
CA THR A 83 -14.72 47.85 -6.36
C THR A 83 -16.22 47.87 -6.07
N SER A 84 -16.93 46.74 -6.17
CA SER A 84 -18.34 46.66 -5.67
C SER A 84 -19.00 45.27 -5.77
N LYS A 85 -18.28 44.16 -5.60
CA LYS A 85 -18.93 42.84 -5.49
C LYS A 85 -19.14 42.44 -4.02
N PRO A 86 -20.37 42.10 -3.60
CA PRO A 86 -20.64 41.65 -2.24
C PRO A 86 -19.91 40.32 -1.96
N SER A 87 -19.40 40.14 -0.73
CA SER A 87 -18.46 39.06 -0.37
C SER A 87 -18.97 37.63 -0.58
N ILE A 88 -20.29 37.41 -0.67
CA ILE A 88 -20.91 36.09 -0.93
C ILE A 88 -20.86 35.73 -2.43
N LEU A 89 -20.80 36.73 -3.31
CA LEU A 89 -20.59 36.55 -4.75
C LEU A 89 -19.09 36.49 -5.12
N ASP A 90 -18.21 36.63 -4.13
CA ASP A 90 -16.78 36.50 -4.32
C ASP A 90 -16.37 35.02 -4.30
N LEU A 91 -15.78 34.57 -5.40
CA LEU A 91 -15.29 33.21 -5.54
C LEU A 91 -14.25 32.85 -4.48
N ARG A 92 -13.50 33.84 -3.96
CA ARG A 92 -12.54 33.65 -2.87
C ARG A 92 -13.21 33.16 -1.59
N PHE A 93 -14.42 33.64 -1.29
CA PHE A 93 -15.16 33.21 -0.10
C PHE A 93 -15.52 31.71 -0.19
N TRP A 94 -16.04 31.28 -1.34
CA TRP A 94 -16.37 29.86 -1.57
C TRP A 94 -15.14 28.96 -1.56
N ALA A 95 -14.02 29.41 -2.13
CA ALA A 95 -12.75 28.69 -2.06
C ALA A 95 -12.25 28.52 -0.61
N LEU A 96 -12.39 29.55 0.23
CA LEU A 96 -11.98 29.49 1.64
C LEU A 96 -12.92 28.63 2.50
N LEU A 97 -14.22 28.68 2.24
CA LEU A 97 -15.21 27.81 2.88
C LEU A 97 -14.93 26.34 2.52
N LEU A 98 -14.68 26.07 1.23
CA LEU A 98 -14.28 24.76 0.76
C LEU A 98 -12.97 24.30 1.42
N ALA A 99 -11.98 25.20 1.56
CA ALA A 99 -10.73 24.87 2.22
C ALA A 99 -10.94 24.46 3.67
N SER A 100 -11.78 25.19 4.41
CA SER A 100 -12.11 24.85 5.79
C SER A 100 -12.84 23.51 5.89
N LEU A 101 -13.79 23.23 4.99
CA LEU A 101 -14.49 21.95 4.93
C LEU A 101 -13.54 20.79 4.64
N LEU A 102 -12.68 20.92 3.62
CA LEU A 102 -11.71 19.91 3.26
C LEU A 102 -10.70 19.67 4.39
N GLY A 103 -10.26 20.71 5.08
CA GLY A 103 -9.38 20.60 6.25
C GLY A 103 -10.00 19.74 7.35
N LEU A 104 -11.30 19.93 7.63
CA LEU A 104 -12.04 19.11 8.58
C LEU A 104 -12.18 17.66 8.10
N VAL A 105 -12.49 17.45 6.81
CA VAL A 105 -12.59 16.11 6.22
C VAL A 105 -11.27 15.36 6.35
N TYR A 106 -10.14 15.97 5.98
CA TYR A 106 -8.82 15.32 6.10
C TYR A 106 -8.44 15.03 7.56
N LEU A 107 -8.82 15.90 8.49
CA LEU A 107 -8.62 15.67 9.91
C LEU A 107 -9.39 14.44 10.40
N LEU A 108 -10.62 14.25 9.91
CA LEU A 108 -11.50 13.14 10.32
C LEU A 108 -11.12 11.83 9.61
N LEU A 109 -10.58 11.88 8.40
CA LEU A 109 -10.07 10.72 7.68
C LEU A 109 -8.92 10.04 8.42
N PHE A 110 -8.10 10.79 9.16
CA PHE A 110 -6.97 10.25 9.92
C PHE A 110 -7.39 9.16 10.94
N PRO A 111 -8.25 9.44 11.95
CA PRO A 111 -8.65 8.43 12.92
C PRO A 111 -9.45 7.27 12.28
N VAL A 112 -10.27 7.56 11.27
CA VAL A 112 -11.05 6.53 10.55
C VAL A 112 -10.13 5.55 9.81
N HIS A 113 -9.15 6.06 9.06
CA HIS A 113 -8.21 5.23 8.30
C HIS A 113 -7.35 4.38 9.23
N LEU A 114 -6.87 4.94 10.35
CA LEU A 114 -6.09 4.18 11.33
C LEU A 114 -6.89 3.04 11.97
N ASN A 115 -8.11 3.32 12.42
CA ASN A 115 -8.96 2.31 13.05
C ASN A 115 -9.28 1.17 12.08
N ASN A 116 -9.66 1.50 10.85
CA ASN A 116 -10.00 0.49 9.84
C ASN A 116 -8.79 -0.34 9.41
N THR A 117 -7.63 0.29 9.24
CA THR A 117 -6.39 -0.42 8.84
C THR A 117 -5.87 -1.32 9.96
N SER A 118 -6.07 -0.93 11.22
CA SER A 118 -5.77 -1.77 12.39
C SER A 118 -6.69 -3.00 12.45
N GLN A 119 -8.00 -2.80 12.28
CA GLN A 119 -8.97 -3.91 12.24
C GLN A 119 -8.70 -4.85 11.06
N ALA A 120 -8.44 -4.32 9.86
CA ALA A 120 -8.10 -5.13 8.69
C ALA A 120 -6.82 -5.95 8.90
N ARG A 121 -5.83 -5.39 9.62
CA ARG A 121 -4.62 -6.12 10.02
C ARG A 121 -4.96 -7.26 10.99
N ALA A 122 -5.77 -6.99 12.02
CA ALA A 122 -6.19 -8.01 12.98
C ALA A 122 -6.95 -9.17 12.29
N GLU A 123 -7.89 -8.84 11.41
CA GLU A 123 -8.62 -9.84 10.60
C GLU A 123 -7.68 -10.65 9.69
N ALA A 124 -6.66 -10.02 9.11
CA ALA A 124 -5.67 -10.71 8.28
C ALA A 124 -4.81 -11.69 9.10
N ILE A 125 -4.32 -11.25 10.27
CA ILE A 125 -3.54 -12.10 11.19
C ILE A 125 -4.39 -13.28 11.66
N GLU A 126 -5.64 -13.04 12.06
CA GLU A 126 -6.54 -14.11 12.52
C GLU A 126 -6.79 -15.15 11.40
N ARG A 127 -6.95 -14.70 10.14
CA ARG A 127 -7.07 -15.63 9.00
C ARG A 127 -5.80 -16.44 8.78
N ILE A 128 -4.62 -15.80 8.87
CA ILE A 128 -3.32 -16.47 8.73
C ILE A 128 -3.15 -17.52 9.84
N ASP A 129 -3.49 -17.17 11.08
CA ASP A 129 -3.47 -18.07 12.23
C ASP A 129 -4.37 -19.28 11.99
N ARG A 130 -5.64 -19.06 11.63
CA ARG A 130 -6.58 -20.15 11.36
C ARG A 130 -6.09 -21.06 10.23
N GLN A 131 -5.57 -20.49 9.14
CA GLN A 131 -5.05 -21.25 8.01
C GLN A 131 -3.81 -22.08 8.38
N ALA A 132 -2.88 -21.49 9.14
CA ALA A 132 -1.69 -22.18 9.61
C ALA A 132 -2.07 -23.32 10.57
N SER A 133 -2.92 -23.06 11.56
CA SER A 133 -3.38 -24.10 12.49
C SER A 133 -4.11 -25.24 11.78
N GLN A 134 -4.99 -24.93 10.82
CA GLN A 134 -5.64 -25.96 10.00
C GLN A 134 -4.63 -26.78 9.20
N ALA A 135 -3.62 -26.14 8.61
CA ALA A 135 -2.57 -26.82 7.85
C ALA A 135 -1.70 -27.71 8.76
N GLU A 136 -1.36 -27.24 9.97
CA GLU A 136 -0.63 -28.01 10.97
C GLU A 136 -1.44 -29.25 11.39
N THR A 137 -2.72 -29.10 11.77
CA THR A 137 -3.58 -30.22 12.15
C THR A 137 -3.77 -31.24 11.02
N GLN A 138 -3.95 -30.76 9.78
CA GLN A 138 -4.06 -31.65 8.61
C GLN A 138 -2.75 -32.40 8.33
N LEU A 139 -1.61 -31.74 8.53
CA LEU A 139 -0.29 -32.34 8.36
C LEU A 139 -0.05 -33.39 9.45
N GLU A 140 -0.35 -33.09 10.72
CA GLU A 140 -0.25 -34.04 11.85
C GLU A 140 -1.12 -35.28 11.62
N ALA A 141 -2.37 -35.09 11.20
CA ALA A 141 -3.26 -36.19 10.86
C ALA A 141 -2.73 -37.04 9.70
N ARG A 142 -2.11 -36.43 8.69
CA ARG A 142 -1.44 -37.14 7.60
C ARG A 142 -0.21 -37.90 8.07
N ILE A 143 0.68 -37.29 8.85
CA ILE A 143 1.91 -37.92 9.33
C ILE A 143 1.59 -39.17 10.18
N GLY A 144 0.53 -39.10 10.99
CA GLY A 144 0.04 -40.23 11.78
C GLY A 144 -0.61 -41.35 10.96
N SER A 145 -1.02 -41.08 9.72
CA SER A 145 -1.73 -42.05 8.88
C SER A 145 -0.80 -43.16 8.35
N SER A 146 -1.37 -44.36 8.18
CA SER A 146 -0.71 -45.48 7.51
C SER A 146 -0.31 -45.14 6.08
N ASP A 147 -1.12 -44.33 5.39
CA ASP A 147 -0.90 -43.96 3.99
C ASP A 147 0.36 -43.12 3.79
N PHE A 148 0.62 -42.19 4.71
CA PHE A 148 1.84 -41.39 4.67
C PHE A 148 3.07 -42.27 4.89
N LYS A 149 3.04 -43.16 5.90
CA LYS A 149 4.13 -44.12 6.15
C LYS A 149 4.38 -45.01 4.93
N ASN A 150 3.31 -45.51 4.30
CA ASN A 150 3.40 -46.32 3.09
C ASN A 150 3.99 -45.54 1.90
N GLN A 151 3.57 -44.30 1.69
CA GLN A 151 4.14 -43.44 0.63
C GLN A 151 5.63 -43.15 0.85
N ILE A 152 6.03 -42.87 2.09
CA ILE A 152 7.44 -42.66 2.43
C ILE A 152 8.22 -43.94 2.18
N GLN A 153 7.71 -45.09 2.63
CA GLN A 153 8.38 -46.37 2.41
C GLN A 153 8.51 -46.71 0.91
N GLN A 154 7.47 -46.47 0.13
CA GLN A 154 7.48 -46.70 -1.32
C GLN A 154 8.47 -45.78 -2.03
N ARG A 155 8.48 -44.47 -1.71
CA ARG A 155 9.47 -43.52 -2.25
C ARG A 155 10.89 -43.89 -1.86
N ARG A 156 11.12 -44.32 -0.62
CA ARG A 156 12.43 -44.78 -0.15
C ARG A 156 12.90 -46.01 -0.92
N SER A 157 12.04 -47.00 -1.14
CA SER A 157 12.38 -48.19 -1.93
C SER A 157 12.69 -47.83 -3.39
N GLN A 158 11.92 -46.93 -4.00
CA GLN A 158 12.19 -46.41 -5.34
C GLN A 158 13.53 -45.69 -5.42
N LEU A 159 13.82 -44.76 -4.50
CA LEU A 159 15.10 -44.05 -4.43
C LEU A 159 16.27 -45.01 -4.19
N LYS A 160 16.11 -45.96 -3.27
CA LYS A 160 17.12 -46.98 -2.99
C LYS A 160 17.45 -47.76 -4.26
N ASN A 161 16.45 -48.25 -4.99
CA ASN A 161 16.66 -48.98 -6.23
C ASN A 161 17.34 -48.11 -7.31
N GLN A 162 16.96 -46.83 -7.43
CA GLN A 162 17.62 -45.90 -8.35
C GLN A 162 19.09 -45.70 -8.01
N ILE A 163 19.42 -45.50 -6.72
CA ILE A 163 20.79 -45.32 -6.25
C ILE A 163 21.58 -46.63 -6.44
N THR A 164 21.03 -47.79 -6.06
CA THR A 164 21.70 -49.09 -6.25
C THR A 164 21.95 -49.40 -7.72
N ASN A 165 21.00 -49.10 -8.61
CA ASN A 165 21.19 -49.27 -10.06
C ASN A 165 22.25 -48.31 -10.61
N LEU A 166 22.34 -47.09 -10.09
CA LEU A 166 23.41 -46.14 -10.42
C LEU A 166 24.78 -46.66 -9.95
N LEU A 167 24.84 -47.26 -8.76
CA LEU A 167 26.07 -47.84 -8.21
C LEU A 167 26.56 -49.08 -8.98
N ALA A 168 25.64 -49.84 -9.58
CA ALA A 168 25.96 -51.02 -10.38
C ALA A 168 26.54 -50.68 -11.77
N ASP A 169 26.37 -49.44 -12.24
CA ASP A 169 26.86 -48.95 -13.54
C ASP A 169 28.01 -47.95 -13.32
N GLU A 170 29.25 -48.44 -13.35
CA GLU A 170 30.46 -47.62 -13.11
C GLU A 170 30.58 -46.43 -14.07
N THR A 171 30.12 -46.58 -15.31
CA THR A 171 30.21 -45.51 -16.32
C THR A 171 29.26 -44.37 -15.98
N ARG A 172 28.04 -44.68 -15.53
CA ARG A 172 27.06 -43.69 -15.07
C ARG A 172 27.40 -43.10 -13.70
N LEU A 173 28.00 -43.90 -12.81
CA LEU A 173 28.42 -43.44 -11.50
C LEU A 173 29.53 -42.39 -11.60
N ASN A 174 30.55 -42.63 -12.42
CA ASN A 174 31.64 -41.67 -12.63
C ASN A 174 31.12 -40.38 -13.28
N ALA A 175 30.22 -40.48 -14.28
CA ALA A 175 29.57 -39.32 -14.87
C ALA A 175 28.72 -38.50 -13.85
N ALA A 176 28.08 -39.17 -12.88
CA ALA A 176 27.35 -38.50 -11.82
C ALA A 176 28.29 -37.82 -10.80
N LEU A 177 29.41 -38.45 -10.44
CA LEU A 177 30.39 -37.87 -9.52
C LEU A 177 31.11 -36.64 -10.11
N GLU A 178 31.37 -36.65 -11.42
CA GLU A 178 31.94 -35.52 -12.16
C GLU A 178 30.96 -34.35 -12.35
N ASN A 179 29.65 -34.57 -12.21
CA ASN A 179 28.66 -33.52 -12.38
C ASN A 179 28.75 -32.46 -11.26
N GLU A 180 29.12 -31.22 -11.58
CA GLU A 180 29.23 -30.11 -10.62
C GLU A 180 27.90 -29.65 -10.00
N GLN A 181 26.77 -29.97 -10.63
CA GLN A 181 25.44 -29.59 -10.14
C GLN A 181 24.90 -30.52 -9.05
N LEU A 182 25.57 -31.65 -8.81
CA LEU A 182 25.15 -32.64 -7.82
C LEU A 182 25.52 -32.15 -6.40
N PRO A 183 24.56 -32.09 -5.45
CA PRO A 183 24.85 -31.64 -4.09
C PRO A 183 25.97 -32.47 -3.44
N SER A 184 26.88 -31.79 -2.73
CA SER A 184 28.06 -32.41 -2.10
C SER A 184 27.69 -33.58 -1.18
N GLN A 185 26.59 -33.48 -0.43
CA GLN A 185 26.08 -34.54 0.44
C GLN A 185 25.72 -35.83 -0.34
N VAL A 186 25.22 -35.69 -1.57
CA VAL A 186 24.87 -36.84 -2.42
C VAL A 186 26.13 -37.45 -3.03
N LYS A 187 27.13 -36.65 -3.40
CA LYS A 187 28.43 -37.16 -3.86
C LYS A 187 29.13 -37.98 -2.79
N THR A 188 29.22 -37.45 -1.57
CA THR A 188 29.80 -38.18 -0.43
C THR A 188 29.02 -39.45 -0.11
N LEU A 189 27.67 -39.41 -0.22
CA LEU A 189 26.85 -40.61 -0.08
C LEU A 189 27.20 -41.65 -1.15
N LEU A 190 27.29 -41.27 -2.43
CA LEU A 190 27.61 -42.18 -3.53
C LEU A 190 29.01 -42.80 -3.36
N GLU A 191 30.00 -42.03 -2.92
CA GLU A 191 31.36 -42.53 -2.61
C GLU A 191 31.35 -43.51 -1.43
N GLN A 192 30.73 -43.15 -0.31
CA GLN A 192 30.63 -44.01 0.88
C GLN A 192 29.81 -45.28 0.61
N SER A 193 28.83 -45.20 -0.30
CA SER A 193 27.96 -46.31 -0.64
C SER A 193 28.65 -47.35 -1.54
N LYS A 194 29.80 -47.02 -2.17
CA LYS A 194 30.64 -48.00 -2.88
C LYS A 194 31.16 -49.09 -1.95
N ASP A 195 31.63 -48.68 -0.77
CA ASP A 195 32.22 -49.59 0.23
C ASP A 195 31.20 -50.05 1.28
N ASN A 196 30.14 -49.26 1.51
CA ASN A 196 29.12 -49.57 2.50
C ASN A 196 27.69 -49.33 1.96
N PRO A 197 27.01 -50.36 1.43
CA PRO A 197 25.65 -50.23 0.94
C PRO A 197 24.63 -49.84 2.02
N GLN A 198 24.95 -49.98 3.32
CA GLN A 198 24.08 -49.53 4.42
C GLN A 198 24.06 -48.00 4.57
N ALA A 199 25.02 -47.28 4.00
CA ALA A 199 25.05 -45.80 4.04
C ALA A 199 23.80 -45.20 3.36
N ILE A 200 23.33 -45.83 2.27
CA ILE A 200 22.09 -45.46 1.57
C ILE A 200 20.88 -45.58 2.50
N ASP A 201 20.77 -46.68 3.23
CA ASP A 201 19.65 -46.93 4.15
C ASP A 201 19.65 -45.94 5.32
N GLN A 202 20.82 -45.62 5.88
CA GLN A 202 20.96 -44.62 6.94
C GLN A 202 20.58 -43.21 6.45
N PHE A 203 21.01 -42.81 5.25
CA PHE A 203 20.67 -41.52 4.66
C PHE A 203 19.16 -41.40 4.40
N LEU A 204 18.55 -42.42 3.78
CA LEU A 204 17.12 -42.44 3.49
C LEU A 204 16.27 -42.48 4.77
N ASN A 205 16.73 -43.16 5.84
CA ASN A 205 16.10 -43.11 7.16
C ASN A 205 16.10 -41.69 7.72
N ARG A 206 17.26 -41.04 7.76
CA ARG A 206 17.39 -39.67 8.29
C ARG A 206 16.52 -38.67 7.52
N GLN A 207 16.48 -38.74 6.19
CA GLN A 207 15.60 -37.88 5.39
C GLN A 207 14.12 -38.12 5.70
N ALA A 208 13.72 -39.39 5.83
CA ALA A 208 12.33 -39.73 6.13
C ALA A 208 11.91 -39.27 7.53
N GLU A 209 12.79 -39.37 8.52
CA GLU A 209 12.55 -38.88 9.89
C GLU A 209 12.48 -37.35 9.97
N GLN A 210 13.28 -36.63 9.17
CA GLN A 210 13.32 -35.16 9.17
C GLN A 210 12.21 -34.52 8.32
N LEU A 211 11.62 -35.25 7.38
CA LEU A 211 10.62 -34.68 6.46
C LEU A 211 9.39 -34.09 7.18
N PRO A 212 8.79 -34.74 8.19
CA PRO A 212 7.72 -34.14 9.00
C PRO A 212 8.10 -32.78 9.58
N ASP A 213 9.28 -32.68 10.22
CA ASP A 213 9.77 -31.46 10.84
C ASP A 213 10.02 -30.35 9.80
N GLN A 214 10.53 -30.71 8.62
CA GLN A 214 10.71 -29.77 7.51
C GLN A 214 9.37 -29.21 7.00
N LEU A 215 8.35 -30.06 6.89
CA LEU A 215 7.00 -29.64 6.46
C LEU A 215 6.35 -28.72 7.50
N LEU A 216 6.46 -29.08 8.78
CA LEU A 216 5.95 -28.26 9.88
C LEU A 216 6.68 -26.91 9.95
N THR A 217 8.01 -26.93 9.86
CA THR A 217 8.84 -25.71 9.82
C THR A 217 8.43 -24.82 8.66
N ARG A 218 8.19 -25.38 7.46
CA ARG A 218 7.73 -24.60 6.30
C ARG A 218 6.38 -23.93 6.56
N ILE A 219 5.43 -24.61 7.19
CA ILE A 219 4.13 -24.02 7.54
C ILE A 219 4.33 -22.85 8.51
N ARG A 220 5.14 -23.04 9.55
CA ARG A 220 5.44 -22.00 10.55
C ARG A 220 6.21 -20.81 9.99
N SER A 221 7.24 -21.05 9.17
CA SER A 221 7.98 -19.98 8.49
C SER A 221 7.07 -19.19 7.56
N ARG A 222 6.18 -19.87 6.82
CA ARG A 222 5.22 -19.19 5.94
C ARG A 222 4.20 -18.38 6.72
N LYS A 223 3.71 -18.89 7.86
CA LYS A 223 2.85 -18.15 8.78
C LYS A 223 3.55 -16.85 9.22
N GLN A 224 4.76 -16.95 9.73
CA GLN A 224 5.54 -15.80 10.18
C GLN A 224 5.78 -14.77 9.06
N GLU A 225 6.13 -15.23 7.85
CA GLU A 225 6.34 -14.34 6.70
C GLU A 225 5.07 -13.57 6.31
N LEU A 226 3.91 -14.24 6.32
CA LEU A 226 2.62 -13.63 6.01
C LEU A 226 2.19 -12.63 7.10
N GLU A 227 2.42 -12.94 8.37
CA GLU A 227 2.18 -12.00 9.48
C GLU A 227 3.06 -10.75 9.36
N GLU A 228 4.36 -10.93 9.09
CA GLU A 228 5.27 -9.82 8.84
C GLU A 228 4.83 -8.98 7.64
N GLN A 229 4.38 -9.62 6.57
CA GLN A 229 3.86 -8.93 5.39
C GLN A 229 2.59 -8.13 5.71
N ALA A 230 1.63 -8.70 6.46
CA ALA A 230 0.43 -8.00 6.90
C ALA A 230 0.78 -6.80 7.79
N ASN A 231 1.74 -6.97 8.70
CA ASN A 231 2.24 -5.91 9.58
C ASN A 231 2.89 -4.77 8.78
N ARG A 232 3.80 -5.11 7.84
CA ARG A 232 4.49 -4.13 6.98
C ARG A 232 3.52 -3.37 6.09
N ASN A 233 2.57 -4.07 5.46
CA ASN A 233 1.58 -3.45 4.58
C ASN A 233 0.68 -2.47 5.35
N SER A 234 0.19 -2.89 6.52
CA SER A 234 -0.60 -2.04 7.41
C SER A 234 0.18 -0.80 7.85
N PHE A 235 1.43 -0.96 8.28
CA PHE A 235 2.27 0.15 8.71
C PHE A 235 2.55 1.16 7.58
N LYS A 236 2.93 0.66 6.39
CA LYS A 236 3.20 1.50 5.22
C LYS A 236 1.95 2.29 4.80
N SER A 237 0.78 1.65 4.80
CA SER A 237 -0.49 2.31 4.48
C SER A 237 -0.86 3.37 5.50
N SER A 238 -0.79 3.03 6.80
CA SER A 238 -1.11 3.93 7.90
C SER A 238 -0.20 5.15 7.95
N LEU A 239 1.11 4.98 7.74
CA LEU A 239 2.03 6.11 7.71
C LEU A 239 1.81 7.00 6.48
N ARG A 240 1.77 6.42 5.29
CA ARG A 240 1.65 7.22 4.05
C ARG A 240 0.32 7.99 4.05
N THR A 241 -0.80 7.29 4.17
CA THR A 241 -2.12 7.92 4.10
C THR A 241 -2.38 8.79 5.33
N GLY A 242 -1.97 8.33 6.52
CA GLY A 242 -2.17 9.06 7.77
C GLY A 242 -1.39 10.37 7.82
N LEU A 243 -0.08 10.37 7.55
CA LEU A 243 0.71 11.61 7.53
C LEU A 243 0.25 12.55 6.42
N SER A 244 -0.01 12.04 5.22
CA SER A 244 -0.50 12.87 4.12
C SER A 244 -1.84 13.53 4.46
N SER A 245 -2.76 12.82 5.12
CA SER A 245 -4.04 13.40 5.56
C SER A 245 -3.85 14.52 6.58
N LEU A 246 -2.93 14.36 7.55
CA LEU A 246 -2.63 15.40 8.54
C LEU A 246 -1.97 16.63 7.90
N LEU A 247 -1.00 16.43 7.00
CA LEU A 247 -0.34 17.52 6.29
C LEU A 247 -1.34 18.31 5.44
N LEU A 248 -2.23 17.62 4.73
CA LEU A 248 -3.31 18.26 3.99
C LEU A 248 -4.24 19.02 4.93
N ALA A 249 -4.69 18.40 6.03
CA ALA A 249 -5.56 19.04 7.01
C ALA A 249 -4.95 20.36 7.51
N VAL A 250 -3.67 20.36 7.89
CA VAL A 250 -2.96 21.57 8.30
C VAL A 250 -2.96 22.62 7.20
N GLY A 251 -2.58 22.26 5.96
CA GLY A 251 -2.55 23.20 4.84
C GLY A 251 -3.91 23.84 4.56
N TYR A 252 -4.96 23.02 4.50
CA TYR A 252 -6.33 23.47 4.25
C TYR A 252 -6.90 24.33 5.39
N ILE A 253 -6.64 23.96 6.65
CA ILE A 253 -7.05 24.74 7.83
C ILE A 253 -6.35 26.10 7.82
N LEU A 254 -5.04 26.15 7.54
CA LEU A 254 -4.30 27.41 7.46
C LEU A 254 -4.86 28.31 6.35
N ILE A 255 -5.12 27.77 5.16
CA ILE A 255 -5.71 28.52 4.04
C ILE A 255 -7.09 29.07 4.44
N GLY A 256 -7.99 28.22 4.93
CA GLY A 256 -9.35 28.60 5.31
C GLY A 256 -9.37 29.63 6.44
N TRP A 257 -8.64 29.37 7.53
CA TRP A 257 -8.61 30.23 8.71
C TRP A 257 -8.00 31.61 8.42
N THR A 258 -6.85 31.66 7.74
CA THR A 258 -6.18 32.93 7.44
C THR A 258 -6.99 33.77 6.45
N GLY A 259 -7.59 33.15 5.43
CA GLY A 259 -8.40 33.87 4.46
C GLY A 259 -9.71 34.41 5.04
N LEU A 260 -10.45 33.61 5.83
CA LEU A 260 -11.70 34.04 6.44
C LEU A 260 -11.48 35.20 7.44
N LYS A 261 -10.41 35.13 8.26
CA LYS A 261 -10.07 36.20 9.22
C LYS A 261 -9.71 37.52 8.51
N ASN A 262 -9.07 37.45 7.35
CA ASN A 262 -8.70 38.64 6.58
C ASN A 262 -9.90 39.27 5.86
N LEU A 263 -10.84 38.47 5.36
CA LEU A 263 -12.11 38.97 4.80
C LEU A 263 -12.97 39.68 5.86
N ASP A 264 -13.02 39.15 7.08
CA ASP A 264 -13.80 39.73 8.17
C ASP A 264 -13.22 41.06 8.67
N LYS A 265 -11.88 41.19 8.68
CA LYS A 265 -11.21 42.48 8.96
C LYS A 265 -11.53 43.54 7.91
N ILE A 266 -11.52 43.21 6.61
CA ILE A 266 -11.85 44.16 5.53
C ILE A 266 -13.29 44.68 5.69
N LYS A 267 -14.23 43.82 6.10
CA LYS A 267 -15.62 44.21 6.38
C LYS A 267 -15.74 45.19 7.57
N LYS A 268 -14.88 45.07 8.59
CA LYS A 268 -14.88 45.94 9.78
C LYS A 268 -14.32 47.34 9.51
N PHE A 269 -13.44 47.50 8.52
CA PHE A 269 -12.86 48.79 8.13
C PHE A 269 -13.62 49.52 7.02
N GLY A 270 -14.57 48.86 6.34
CA GLY A 270 -15.42 49.48 5.31
C GLY A 270 -16.74 50.09 5.82
N ASN A 271 -16.97 50.10 7.14
CA ASN A 271 -18.19 50.61 7.79
C ASN A 271 -17.94 51.91 8.59
N TYR A 272 -16.92 52.70 8.23
CA TYR A 272 -16.68 54.06 8.75
C TYR A 272 -16.60 55.05 7.60
#